data_AF-A0A813Z861-F1
#
_entry.id   AF-A0A813Z861-F1
#
_cell.length_a   1.000
_cell.length_b   1.000
_cell.length_c   1.000
_cell.angle_alpha   90.00
_cell.angle_beta   90.00
_cell.angle_gamma   90.00
#
_symmetry.space_group_name_H-M   'P 1'
#
loop_
_entity.id
_entity.type
_entity.pdbx_description
1 polymer ?
#
loop_
_entity_poly.entity_id
_entity_poly.type
_entity_poly.pdbx_seq_one_letter_code
_entity_poly.pdbx_strand_id
1 'polypeptide(L)'
;MSDVDDIPPLEDIPISTTTTKQVSTPVVKHVEPQPKEKSVTDKSFAGMKKGFLNSSSTPKSKSNEIIEISSKKNEQTKDFRVFDEVQEAIKKEEQSKNSWLTNDLLKQIEDDESLSQYFSNPYFMEAITLFQHKPQEALAKYGHNAEVMKFFDRMAKILGTHFTSIEDKEEKQTKANIDPEVNKLLQDEQVRQLLLDPDVVKLMKMLREEPDKAQWIMRTANISMRNKIQQLIDLGLLSVA
;
A
#
# COMPACT_ATOMS: atom_id res chain seq x y z
N MET A 1 -13.62 -12.16 -59.33
CA MET A 1 -14.82 -12.81 -58.75
C MET A 1 -14.41 -13.33 -57.37
N SER A 2 -14.79 -12.62 -56.31
CA SER A 2 -15.90 -12.96 -55.37
C SER A 2 -15.45 -14.12 -54.44
N ASP A 3 -15.45 -14.05 -53.12
CA ASP A 3 -16.30 -13.32 -52.17
C ASP A 3 -15.52 -13.04 -50.88
N VAL A 4 -15.75 -11.86 -50.30
CA VAL A 4 -15.27 -11.43 -48.97
C VAL A 4 -16.48 -11.52 -48.06
N ASP A 5 -16.45 -12.47 -47.11
CA ASP A 5 -17.49 -12.70 -46.13
C ASP A 5 -17.68 -11.50 -45.19
N ASP A 6 -18.91 -10.99 -45.23
CA ASP A 6 -19.74 -10.36 -44.20
C ASP A 6 -19.09 -10.05 -42.84
N ILE A 7 -18.81 -8.76 -42.63
CA ILE A 7 -18.81 -8.14 -41.31
C ILE A 7 -20.12 -7.35 -41.20
N PRO A 8 -21.01 -7.64 -40.23
CA PRO A 8 -22.24 -6.89 -40.07
C PRO A 8 -21.97 -5.43 -39.64
N PRO A 9 -22.77 -4.46 -40.11
CA PRO A 9 -22.61 -3.06 -39.75
C PRO A 9 -22.96 -2.82 -38.27
N LEU A 10 -22.07 -2.13 -37.55
CA LEU A 10 -22.38 -1.53 -36.26
C LEU A 10 -23.22 -0.27 -36.51
N GLU A 11 -24.53 -0.41 -36.44
CA GLU A 11 -25.46 0.71 -36.29
C GLU A 11 -25.76 0.95 -34.79
N ASP A 12 -25.78 2.25 -34.45
CA ASP A 12 -26.41 2.87 -33.28
C ASP A 12 -25.73 2.83 -31.90
N ILE A 13 -24.73 3.72 -31.73
CA ILE A 13 -24.45 4.34 -30.42
C ILE A 13 -24.74 5.85 -30.54
N PRO A 14 -25.69 6.42 -29.78
CA PRO A 14 -26.07 7.83 -29.90
C PRO A 14 -24.98 8.75 -29.35
N ILE A 15 -24.32 9.47 -30.25
CA ILE A 15 -23.38 10.54 -29.95
C ILE A 15 -24.21 11.81 -29.66
N SER A 16 -24.35 12.19 -28.39
CA SER A 16 -24.89 13.50 -28.03
C SER A 16 -23.83 14.58 -28.25
N THR A 17 -23.80 15.15 -29.45
CA THR A 17 -23.15 16.43 -29.74
C THR A 17 -24.20 17.54 -29.86
N THR A 18 -24.27 18.43 -28.88
CA THR A 18 -24.98 19.72 -29.04
C THR A 18 -23.96 20.82 -29.25
N THR A 19 -23.73 21.13 -30.53
CA THR A 19 -23.20 22.41 -31.03
C THR A 19 -24.38 23.36 -31.24
N THR A 20 -24.33 24.60 -30.72
CA THR A 20 -24.93 25.78 -31.38
C THR A 20 -24.24 27.07 -30.92
N LYS A 21 -24.01 27.92 -31.92
CA LYS A 21 -23.20 29.13 -32.01
C LYS A 21 -23.91 30.42 -31.51
N GLN A 22 -23.08 31.35 -31.04
CA GLN A 22 -23.00 32.79 -31.37
C GLN A 22 -23.99 33.85 -30.84
N VAL A 23 -23.36 34.83 -30.16
CA VAL A 23 -23.40 36.30 -30.38
C VAL A 23 -24.53 37.12 -29.75
N SER A 24 -24.18 37.96 -28.75
CA SER A 24 -24.30 39.46 -28.78
C SER A 24 -24.15 40.06 -27.37
N THR A 25 -23.23 41.00 -27.21
CA THR A 25 -23.22 42.02 -26.14
C THR A 25 -24.22 43.14 -26.48
N PRO A 26 -24.77 43.89 -25.50
CA PRO A 26 -24.10 45.11 -25.06
C PRO A 26 -24.22 45.48 -23.57
N VAL A 27 -23.18 46.21 -23.16
CA VAL A 27 -23.01 47.16 -22.05
C VAL A 27 -24.26 47.91 -21.58
N VAL A 28 -24.54 47.94 -20.26
CA VAL A 28 -24.99 49.15 -19.52
C VAL A 28 -24.49 49.09 -18.05
N LYS A 29 -23.78 50.16 -17.65
CA LYS A 29 -23.42 50.57 -16.28
C LYS A 29 -24.60 51.32 -15.65
N HIS A 30 -24.96 51.03 -14.40
CA HIS A 30 -25.44 52.06 -13.46
C HIS A 30 -25.13 51.70 -12.00
N VAL A 31 -25.13 52.73 -11.16
CA VAL A 31 -24.35 52.94 -9.93
C VAL A 31 -25.31 53.23 -8.76
N GLU A 32 -24.84 53.02 -7.52
CA GLU A 32 -25.24 53.68 -6.25
C GLU A 32 -26.34 53.09 -5.31
N PRO A 33 -26.38 53.46 -3.99
CA PRO A 33 -26.24 52.49 -2.89
C PRO A 33 -27.25 52.63 -1.71
N GLN A 34 -27.06 51.81 -0.66
CA GLN A 34 -27.48 52.00 0.76
C GLN A 34 -28.98 51.77 1.16
N PRO A 35 -29.38 51.75 2.46
CA PRO A 35 -28.93 50.94 3.63
C PRO A 35 -30.09 50.48 4.59
N LYS A 36 -29.75 49.83 5.75
CA LYS A 36 -30.53 49.67 7.03
C LYS A 36 -31.70 48.66 7.06
N GLU A 37 -32.11 47.98 8.14
CA GLU A 37 -31.74 47.80 9.56
C GLU A 37 -32.68 46.71 10.17
N LYS A 38 -32.23 45.98 11.22
CA LYS A 38 -32.98 45.46 12.41
C LYS A 38 -34.07 44.38 12.17
N SER A 39 -34.38 43.40 13.03
CA SER A 39 -34.11 43.09 14.45
C SER A 39 -34.77 41.74 14.83
N VAL A 40 -34.16 40.94 15.73
CA VAL A 40 -34.74 40.35 16.99
C VAL A 40 -36.01 39.45 16.84
N THR A 41 -36.17 38.19 17.29
CA THR A 41 -35.87 37.51 18.57
C THR A 41 -36.22 36.00 18.48
N ASP A 42 -35.53 35.22 19.32
CA ASP A 42 -35.98 34.03 20.09
C ASP A 42 -36.53 32.76 19.43
N LYS A 43 -35.73 31.69 19.59
CA LYS A 43 -36.05 30.43 20.31
C LYS A 43 -34.73 29.62 20.39
N SER A 44 -33.93 29.77 21.44
CA SER A 44 -34.01 28.94 22.65
C SER A 44 -34.37 27.47 22.37
N PHE A 45 -33.39 26.70 21.89
CA PHE A 45 -33.35 25.25 22.12
C PHE A 45 -32.30 24.96 23.19
N ALA A 46 -32.68 25.32 24.42
CA ALA A 46 -31.97 25.03 25.65
C ALA A 46 -32.18 23.56 26.01
N GLY A 47 -31.17 22.71 25.79
CA GLY A 47 -31.25 21.26 26.00
C GLY A 47 -30.04 20.62 26.68
N MET A 48 -29.07 21.38 27.20
CA MET A 48 -27.97 20.81 28.00
C MET A 48 -27.86 21.52 29.34
N LYS A 49 -28.59 20.92 30.28
CA LYS A 49 -28.75 21.28 31.69
C LYS A 49 -27.41 21.12 32.43
N LYS A 50 -26.82 22.25 32.82
CA LYS A 50 -25.77 22.36 33.84
C LYS A 50 -26.32 22.01 35.24
N GLY A 51 -25.45 21.42 36.05
CA GLY A 51 -25.67 20.95 37.44
C GLY A 51 -25.40 19.45 37.43
N PHE A 52 -24.32 18.90 37.98
CA PHE A 52 -23.67 19.08 39.28
C PHE A 52 -22.15 18.87 39.04
N LEU A 53 -21.22 19.74 39.42
CA LEU A 53 -20.58 19.77 40.73
C LEU A 53 -19.61 20.96 40.71
N ASN A 54 -20.06 22.06 41.32
CA ASN A 54 -19.26 23.23 41.65
C ASN A 54 -18.86 23.08 43.13
N SER A 55 -17.58 22.83 43.42
CA SER A 55 -17.02 22.93 44.78
C SER A 55 -15.67 23.64 44.77
N SER A 56 -15.79 24.97 44.89
CA SER A 56 -15.04 25.87 45.79
C SER A 56 -13.49 25.93 45.75
N SER A 57 -13.05 27.16 45.41
CA SER A 57 -12.05 28.00 46.11
C SER A 57 -10.55 27.65 46.15
N THR A 58 -9.80 28.54 45.52
CA THR A 58 -8.35 28.90 45.51
C THR A 58 -7.77 29.24 46.93
N PRO A 59 -6.43 29.34 47.20
CA PRO A 59 -5.42 30.11 46.44
C PRO A 59 -3.91 29.64 46.42
N LYS A 60 -3.13 30.39 45.62
CA LYS A 60 -1.66 30.35 45.34
C LYS A 60 -0.71 30.05 46.52
N SER A 61 0.40 29.36 46.23
CA SER A 61 1.74 29.75 46.73
C SER A 61 2.89 29.22 45.84
N LYS A 62 3.92 30.05 45.64
CA LYS A 62 5.22 29.70 45.04
C LYS A 62 6.15 29.28 46.18
N SER A 63 6.84 28.14 46.06
CA SER A 63 8.16 27.93 46.65
C SER A 63 8.86 26.75 45.98
N ASN A 64 10.06 27.01 45.49
CA ASN A 64 11.05 25.99 45.15
C ASN A 64 11.39 25.20 46.41
N GLU A 65 11.23 23.88 46.36
CA GLU A 65 12.06 22.97 47.16
C GLU A 65 12.23 21.67 46.38
N ILE A 66 13.50 21.29 46.25
CA ILE A 66 14.01 20.14 45.52
C ILE A 66 13.53 18.88 46.25
N ILE A 67 12.71 18.06 45.59
CA ILE A 67 12.64 16.63 45.92
C ILE A 67 13.30 15.91 44.75
N GLU A 68 14.59 15.63 44.96
CA GLU A 68 15.35 14.62 44.25
C GLU A 68 14.66 13.28 44.48
N ILE A 69 13.74 12.92 43.59
CA ILE A 69 13.13 11.59 43.58
C ILE A 69 14.18 10.66 42.99
N SER A 70 15.01 10.13 43.89
CA SER A 70 15.78 8.91 43.71
C SER A 70 14.87 7.83 43.12
N SER A 71 14.98 7.60 41.82
CA SER A 71 14.33 6.47 41.14
C SER A 71 15.01 5.19 41.60
N LYS A 72 14.56 4.67 42.73
CA LYS A 72 14.75 3.29 43.12
C LYS A 72 14.30 2.41 41.96
N LYS A 73 15.26 1.68 41.42
CA LYS A 73 15.12 0.40 40.72
C LYS A 73 13.98 -0.39 41.36
N ASN A 74 12.83 -0.42 40.70
CA ASN A 74 11.74 -1.33 41.04
C ASN A 74 11.27 -2.00 39.76
N GLU A 75 11.01 -3.29 39.92
CA GLU A 75 10.82 -4.30 38.90
C GLU A 75 9.71 -3.97 37.91
N GLN A 76 10.01 -4.28 36.64
CA GLN A 76 9.11 -4.79 35.62
C GLN A 76 7.61 -4.69 35.92
N THR A 77 7.04 -3.48 35.81
CA THR A 77 5.67 -3.37 35.33
C THR A 77 5.72 -3.60 33.83
N LYS A 78 5.67 -4.86 33.39
CA LYS A 78 5.20 -5.18 32.05
C LYS A 78 3.82 -4.56 31.95
N ASP A 79 3.71 -3.48 31.19
CA ASP A 79 2.46 -2.80 30.94
C ASP A 79 1.50 -3.86 30.37
N PHE A 80 0.48 -4.26 31.14
CA PHE A 80 -0.42 -5.38 30.82
C PHE A 80 -1.17 -5.19 29.48
N ARG A 81 -1.07 -3.99 28.89
CA ARG A 81 -1.63 -3.61 27.59
C ARG A 81 -0.66 -3.76 26.43
N VAL A 82 0.58 -4.16 26.69
CA VAL A 82 1.59 -4.48 25.69
C VAL A 82 1.63 -5.99 25.53
N PHE A 83 0.94 -6.49 24.52
CA PHE A 83 1.09 -7.87 24.08
C PHE A 83 2.28 -7.91 23.13
N ASP A 84 3.37 -8.54 23.57
CA ASP A 84 4.60 -8.69 22.78
C ASP A 84 4.29 -9.27 21.38
N GLU A 85 3.36 -10.23 21.31
CA GLU A 85 2.89 -10.87 20.08
C GLU A 85 2.15 -9.91 19.12
N VAL A 86 1.37 -8.97 19.67
CA VAL A 86 0.65 -7.95 18.87
C VAL A 86 1.62 -6.88 18.39
N GLN A 87 2.62 -6.53 19.20
CA GLN A 87 3.67 -5.60 18.79
C GLN A 87 4.58 -6.19 17.72
N GLU A 88 4.90 -7.49 17.83
CA GLU A 88 5.63 -8.21 16.79
C GLU A 88 4.80 -8.35 15.52
N ALA A 89 3.49 -8.62 15.63
CA ALA A 89 2.60 -8.66 14.47
C ALA A 89 2.51 -7.29 13.77
N ILE A 90 2.37 -6.19 14.51
CA ILE A 90 2.35 -4.83 13.95
C ILE A 90 3.70 -4.48 13.33
N LYS A 91 4.83 -4.75 14.00
CA LYS A 91 6.16 -4.50 13.45
C LYS A 91 6.44 -5.34 12.21
N LYS A 92 6.02 -6.61 12.20
CA LYS A 92 6.16 -7.51 11.06
C LYS A 92 5.29 -7.06 9.88
N GLU A 93 4.07 -6.59 10.17
CA GLU A 93 3.17 -6.02 9.17
C GLU A 93 3.73 -4.70 8.61
N GLU A 94 4.30 -3.84 9.46
CA GLU A 94 4.93 -2.58 9.07
C GLU A 94 6.24 -2.79 8.28
N GLN A 95 7.03 -3.81 8.64
CA GLN A 95 8.18 -4.25 7.84
C GLN A 95 7.76 -4.83 6.48
N SER A 96 6.65 -5.57 6.42
CA SER A 96 6.14 -6.08 5.15
C SER A 96 5.54 -4.98 4.25
N LYS A 97 4.86 -3.99 4.83
CA LYS A 97 4.32 -2.82 4.10
C LYS A 97 5.42 -1.91 3.56
N ASN A 98 6.57 -1.86 4.22
CA ASN A 98 7.72 -1.06 3.82
C ASN A 98 8.83 -1.91 3.16
N SER A 99 8.56 -3.18 2.82
CA SER A 99 9.55 -4.04 2.15
C SER A 99 9.98 -3.46 0.79
N TRP A 100 9.09 -2.73 0.13
CA TRP A 100 9.40 -2.01 -1.10
C TRP A 100 10.25 -0.75 -0.87
N LEU A 101 10.29 -0.22 0.36
CA LEU A 101 11.11 0.94 0.73
C LEU A 101 12.52 0.46 1.12
N THR A 102 13.35 0.20 0.12
CA THR A 102 14.71 -0.30 0.35
C THR A 102 15.70 0.83 0.63
N ASN A 103 16.85 0.50 1.22
CA ASN A 103 17.98 1.43 1.33
C ASN A 103 18.46 1.95 -0.04
N ASP A 104 18.26 1.18 -1.11
CA ASP A 104 18.60 1.57 -2.48
C ASP A 104 17.69 2.71 -2.97
N LEU A 105 16.38 2.59 -2.72
CA LEU A 105 15.41 3.66 -3.01
C LEU A 105 15.69 4.91 -2.19
N LEU A 106 15.93 4.76 -0.89
CA LEU A 106 16.25 5.89 -0.01
C LEU A 106 17.52 6.62 -0.48
N LYS A 107 18.54 5.86 -0.88
CA LYS A 107 19.77 6.42 -1.43
C LYS A 107 19.53 7.12 -2.76
N GLN A 108 18.73 6.57 -3.66
CA GLN A 108 18.39 7.23 -4.93
C GLN A 108 17.63 8.54 -4.72
N ILE A 109 16.77 8.61 -3.71
CA ILE A 109 16.06 9.85 -3.34
C ILE A 109 17.02 10.86 -2.73
N GLU A 110 17.97 10.42 -1.90
CA GLU A 110 18.98 11.28 -1.25
C GLU A 110 20.01 11.82 -2.24
N ASP A 111 20.48 10.98 -3.18
CA ASP A 111 21.42 11.35 -4.24
C ASP A 111 20.80 12.37 -5.22
N ASP A 112 19.47 12.49 -5.25
CA ASP A 112 18.76 13.45 -6.08
C ASP A 112 18.60 14.81 -5.39
N GLU A 113 19.56 15.71 -5.66
CA GLU A 113 19.60 17.07 -5.10
C GLU A 113 18.30 17.86 -5.38
N SER A 114 17.63 17.61 -6.50
CA SER A 114 16.37 18.30 -6.83
C SER A 114 15.24 17.83 -5.92
N LEU A 115 15.14 16.53 -5.65
CA LEU A 115 14.13 15.98 -4.73
C LEU A 115 14.30 16.47 -3.30
N SER A 116 15.54 16.54 -2.82
CA SER A 116 15.84 17.09 -1.49
C SER A 116 15.33 18.53 -1.31
N GLN A 117 15.47 19.36 -2.34
CA GLN A 117 14.94 20.72 -2.34
C GLN A 117 13.40 20.76 -2.31
N TYR A 118 12.74 19.86 -3.02
CA TYR A 118 11.28 19.76 -3.01
C TYR A 118 10.75 19.27 -1.65
N PHE A 119 11.38 18.28 -1.02
CA PHE A 119 11.00 17.81 0.32
C PHE A 119 11.18 18.89 1.40
N SER A 120 12.13 19.80 1.20
CA SER A 120 12.33 20.95 2.10
C SER A 120 11.27 22.03 1.94
N ASN A 121 10.45 21.98 0.89
CA ASN A 121 9.45 22.99 0.59
C ASN A 121 8.04 22.54 1.05
N PRO A 122 7.39 23.30 1.95
CA PRO A 122 6.06 22.94 2.47
C PRO A 122 4.99 22.85 1.38
N TYR A 123 5.15 23.56 0.26
CA TYR A 123 4.21 23.53 -0.87
C TYR A 123 4.17 22.16 -1.57
N PHE A 124 5.33 21.51 -1.72
CA PHE A 124 5.41 20.18 -2.33
C PHE A 124 4.97 19.10 -1.36
N MET A 125 5.22 19.26 -0.05
CA MET A 125 4.71 18.35 0.97
C MET A 125 3.18 18.34 1.01
N GLU A 126 2.53 19.51 0.92
CA GLU A 126 1.07 19.57 0.79
C GLU A 126 0.58 18.86 -0.47
N ALA A 127 1.28 19.05 -1.59
CA ALA A 127 0.97 18.37 -2.85
C ALA A 127 1.10 16.84 -2.72
N ILE A 128 2.14 16.34 -2.05
CA ILE A 128 2.33 14.90 -1.78
C ILE A 128 1.19 14.36 -0.92
N THR A 129 0.86 15.03 0.19
CA THR A 129 -0.25 14.61 1.07
C THR A 129 -1.58 14.59 0.32
N LEU A 130 -1.84 15.63 -0.47
CA LEU A 130 -3.06 15.71 -1.28
C LEU A 130 -3.08 14.60 -2.34
N PHE A 131 -1.94 14.29 -2.96
CA PHE A 131 -1.84 13.22 -3.96
C PHE A 131 -2.03 11.83 -3.36
N GLN A 132 -1.52 11.59 -2.15
CA GLN A 132 -1.71 10.32 -1.41
C GLN A 132 -3.17 10.06 -1.05
N HIS A 133 -3.91 11.09 -0.62
CA HIS A 133 -5.32 10.94 -0.20
C HIS A 133 -6.33 11.14 -1.33
N LYS A 134 -6.07 12.07 -2.24
CA LYS A 134 -7.00 12.54 -3.28
C LYS A 134 -6.25 12.91 -4.58
N PRO A 135 -5.83 11.91 -5.36
CA PRO A 135 -5.04 12.14 -6.57
C PRO A 135 -5.75 13.00 -7.61
N GLN A 136 -7.08 12.87 -7.76
CA GLN A 136 -7.84 13.69 -8.72
C GLN A 136 -7.87 15.18 -8.35
N GLU A 137 -8.02 15.49 -7.05
CA GLU A 137 -7.99 16.88 -6.57
C GLU A 137 -6.58 17.48 -6.69
N ALA A 138 -5.55 16.67 -6.41
CA ALA A 138 -4.16 17.07 -6.58
C ALA A 138 -3.81 17.37 -8.04
N LEU A 139 -4.28 16.57 -9.00
CA LEU A 139 -4.07 16.83 -10.42
C LEU A 139 -4.84 18.08 -10.89
N ALA A 140 -6.04 18.33 -10.39
CA ALA A 140 -6.77 19.56 -10.69
C ALA A 140 -6.07 20.81 -10.12
N LYS A 141 -5.54 20.73 -8.88
CA LYS A 141 -4.90 21.85 -8.17
C LYS A 141 -3.47 22.13 -8.65
N TYR A 142 -2.68 21.08 -8.89
CA TYR A 142 -1.26 21.17 -9.18
C TYR A 142 -0.87 20.76 -10.60
N GLY A 143 -1.78 20.17 -11.39
CA GLY A 143 -1.46 19.68 -12.74
C GLY A 143 -1.05 20.78 -13.73
N HIS A 144 -1.35 22.05 -13.42
CA HIS A 144 -0.93 23.20 -14.22
C HIS A 144 0.40 23.80 -13.73
N ASN A 145 0.93 23.32 -12.60
CA ASN A 145 2.21 23.74 -12.06
C ASN A 145 3.32 22.81 -12.59
N ALA A 146 4.13 23.33 -13.51
CA ALA A 146 5.21 22.58 -14.15
C ALA A 146 6.25 22.04 -13.14
N GLU A 147 6.53 22.76 -12.06
CA GLU A 147 7.52 22.33 -11.06
C GLU A 147 7.02 21.15 -10.23
N VAL A 148 5.75 21.16 -9.83
CA VAL A 148 5.13 20.03 -9.12
C VAL A 148 5.04 18.80 -10.03
N MET A 149 4.70 19.00 -11.30
CA MET A 149 4.65 17.90 -12.27
C MET A 149 6.04 17.32 -12.57
N LYS A 150 7.08 18.16 -12.67
CA LYS A 150 8.48 17.69 -12.80
C LYS A 150 8.91 16.89 -11.58
N PHE A 151 8.55 17.34 -10.38
CA PHE A 151 8.81 16.58 -9.15
C PHE A 151 8.15 15.19 -9.20
N PHE A 152 6.86 15.12 -9.52
CA PHE A 152 6.15 13.84 -9.60
C PHE A 152 6.67 12.93 -10.72
N ASP A 153 6.99 13.46 -11.89
CA ASP A 153 7.62 12.71 -12.98
C ASP A 153 8.97 12.12 -12.54
N ARG A 154 9.78 12.92 -11.85
CA ARG A 154 11.08 12.47 -11.34
C ARG A 154 10.95 11.40 -10.26
N MET A 155 10.06 11.60 -9.30
CA MET A 155 9.76 10.61 -8.27
C MET A 155 9.20 9.32 -8.87
N ALA A 156 8.31 9.41 -9.86
CA ALA A 156 7.77 8.26 -10.58
C ALA A 156 8.85 7.48 -11.34
N LYS A 157 9.82 8.18 -11.95
CA LYS A 157 10.97 7.54 -12.60
C LYS A 157 11.81 6.75 -11.62
N ILE A 158 12.17 7.34 -10.47
CA ILE A 158 12.95 6.65 -9.42
C ILE A 158 12.19 5.42 -8.92
N LEU A 159 10.90 5.58 -8.62
CA LEU A 159 10.06 4.48 -8.16
C LEU A 159 9.95 3.37 -9.22
N GLY A 160 9.75 3.74 -10.49
CA GLY A 160 9.72 2.78 -11.60
C GLY A 160 11.03 2.01 -11.74
N THR A 161 12.17 2.69 -11.73
CA THR A 161 13.48 2.02 -11.79
C THR A 161 13.73 1.12 -10.59
N HIS A 162 13.26 1.52 -9.42
CA HIS A 162 13.39 0.75 -8.19
C HIS A 162 12.54 -0.52 -8.21
N PHE A 163 11.28 -0.44 -8.66
CA PHE A 163 10.43 -1.63 -8.78
C PHE A 163 10.98 -2.64 -9.80
N THR A 164 11.44 -2.18 -10.97
CA THR A 164 12.12 -3.07 -11.93
C THR A 164 13.39 -3.68 -11.34
N SER A 165 14.15 -2.92 -10.54
CA SER A 165 15.35 -3.43 -9.87
C SER A 165 15.04 -4.46 -8.79
N ILE A 166 13.90 -4.36 -8.10
CA ILE A 166 13.45 -5.38 -7.15
C ILE A 166 13.11 -6.67 -7.90
N GLU A 167 12.34 -6.60 -8.99
CA GLU A 167 12.00 -7.78 -9.80
C GLU A 167 13.25 -8.49 -10.32
N ASP A 168 14.20 -7.75 -10.89
CA ASP A 168 15.48 -8.30 -11.36
C ASP A 168 16.32 -8.92 -10.24
N LYS A 169 16.31 -8.31 -9.05
CA LYS A 169 17.04 -8.81 -7.87
C LYS A 169 16.35 -10.04 -7.29
N GLU A 170 15.03 -10.10 -7.25
CA GLU A 170 14.27 -11.28 -6.81
C GLU A 170 14.45 -12.45 -7.78
N GLU A 171 14.43 -12.21 -9.09
CA GLU A 171 14.75 -13.24 -10.08
C GLU A 171 16.18 -13.76 -9.93
N LYS A 172 17.16 -12.86 -9.74
CA LYS A 172 18.56 -13.26 -9.58
C LYS A 172 18.82 -13.94 -8.24
N GLN A 173 18.18 -13.50 -7.15
CA GLN A 173 18.31 -14.13 -5.84
C GLN A 173 17.63 -15.49 -5.79
N THR A 174 16.46 -15.65 -6.41
CA THR A 174 15.86 -16.98 -6.56
C THR A 174 16.76 -17.88 -7.41
N LYS A 175 17.26 -17.42 -8.56
CA LYS A 175 18.18 -18.20 -9.41
C LYS A 175 19.53 -18.52 -8.75
N ALA A 176 20.02 -17.68 -7.83
CA ALA A 176 21.32 -17.86 -7.16
C ALA A 176 21.26 -18.67 -5.85
N ASN A 177 20.09 -18.74 -5.20
CA ASN A 177 19.90 -19.49 -3.96
C ASN A 177 19.24 -20.87 -4.20
N ILE A 178 18.80 -21.14 -5.43
CA ILE A 178 18.43 -22.47 -5.88
C ILE A 178 19.71 -23.22 -6.23
N ASP A 179 19.91 -24.39 -5.63
CA ASP A 179 21.01 -25.28 -5.95
C ASP A 179 21.12 -25.44 -7.49
N PRO A 180 22.30 -25.27 -8.10
CA PRO A 180 22.49 -25.43 -9.54
C PRO A 180 21.93 -26.76 -10.09
N GLU A 181 21.90 -27.81 -9.25
CA GLU A 181 21.29 -29.09 -9.58
C GLU A 181 19.76 -29.00 -9.68
N VAL A 182 19.11 -28.29 -8.75
CA VAL A 182 17.66 -28.04 -8.76
C VAL A 182 17.26 -27.15 -9.94
N ASN A 183 18.07 -26.15 -10.31
CA ASN A 183 17.78 -25.30 -11.48
C ASN A 183 17.85 -26.11 -12.78
N LYS A 184 18.81 -27.04 -12.90
CA LYS A 184 18.90 -27.96 -14.04
C LYS A 184 17.71 -28.93 -14.10
N LEU A 185 17.22 -29.39 -12.94
CA LEU A 185 16.02 -30.23 -12.83
C LEU A 185 14.74 -29.47 -13.23
N LEU A 186 14.62 -28.19 -12.86
CA LEU A 186 13.47 -27.35 -13.23
C LEU A 186 13.39 -27.05 -14.74
N GLN A 187 14.51 -27.16 -15.46
CA GLN A 187 14.56 -27.04 -16.91
C GLN A 187 14.12 -28.31 -17.64
N ASP A 188 14.05 -29.45 -16.96
CA ASP A 188 13.55 -30.69 -17.52
C ASP A 188 12.01 -30.64 -17.62
N GLU A 189 11.50 -30.80 -18.85
CA GLU A 189 10.07 -30.78 -19.14
C GLU A 189 9.32 -31.88 -18.37
N GLN A 190 9.94 -33.05 -18.16
CA GLN A 190 9.29 -34.14 -17.42
C GLN A 190 9.14 -33.79 -15.94
N VAL A 191 10.15 -33.14 -15.35
CA VAL A 191 10.11 -32.68 -13.96
C VAL A 191 9.10 -31.56 -13.79
N ARG A 192 9.02 -30.63 -14.74
CA ARG A 192 8.01 -29.57 -14.72
C ARG A 192 6.60 -30.14 -14.77
N GLN A 193 6.33 -31.10 -15.63
CA GLN A 193 5.02 -31.76 -15.70
C GLN A 193 4.70 -32.52 -14.40
N LEU A 194 5.70 -33.14 -13.78
CA LEU A 194 5.55 -33.83 -12.50
C LEU A 194 5.22 -32.86 -11.36
N LEU A 195 5.87 -31.69 -11.33
CA LEU A 195 5.64 -30.63 -10.34
C LEU A 195 4.32 -29.89 -10.54
N LEU A 196 3.78 -29.88 -11.76
CA LEU A 196 2.47 -29.30 -12.08
C LEU A 196 1.29 -30.25 -11.79
N ASP A 197 1.58 -31.50 -11.47
CA ASP A 197 0.54 -32.49 -11.21
C ASP A 197 -0.22 -32.16 -9.91
N PRO A 198 -1.56 -32.08 -9.94
CA PRO A 198 -2.35 -31.66 -8.79
C PRO A 198 -2.15 -32.57 -7.56
N ASP A 199 -1.90 -33.86 -7.76
CA ASP A 199 -1.67 -34.80 -6.66
C ASP A 199 -0.31 -34.56 -6.00
N VAL A 200 0.70 -34.25 -6.81
CA VAL A 200 2.06 -33.93 -6.34
C VAL A 200 2.10 -32.60 -5.62
N VAL A 201 1.48 -31.56 -6.17
CA VAL A 201 1.36 -30.25 -5.51
C VAL A 201 0.65 -30.38 -4.16
N LYS A 202 -0.44 -31.16 -4.12
CA LYS A 202 -1.16 -31.43 -2.88
C LYS A 202 -0.28 -32.14 -1.87
N LEU A 203 0.51 -33.15 -2.29
CA LEU A 203 1.47 -33.83 -1.42
C LEU A 203 2.53 -32.86 -0.89
N MET A 204 3.12 -32.01 -1.74
CA MET A 204 4.11 -31.01 -1.32
C MET A 204 3.55 -30.00 -0.33
N LYS A 205 2.29 -29.59 -0.51
CA LYS A 205 1.57 -28.76 0.45
C LYS A 205 1.37 -29.50 1.78
N MET A 206 0.94 -30.77 1.73
CA MET A 206 0.76 -31.59 2.92
C MET A 206 2.08 -31.87 3.64
N LEU A 207 3.21 -32.04 2.95
CA LEU A 207 4.51 -32.18 3.59
C LEU A 207 4.93 -30.93 4.37
N ARG A 208 4.48 -29.74 3.93
CA ARG A 208 4.74 -28.47 4.62
C ARG A 208 3.82 -28.25 5.82
N GLU A 209 2.54 -28.59 5.69
CA GLU A 209 1.53 -28.32 6.71
C GLU A 209 1.40 -29.46 7.73
N GLU A 210 1.42 -30.71 7.26
CA GLU A 210 1.09 -31.92 8.02
C GLU A 210 1.94 -33.15 7.57
N PRO A 211 3.19 -33.28 8.04
CA PRO A 211 4.13 -34.30 7.57
C PRO A 211 3.64 -35.73 7.82
N ASP A 212 2.98 -36.00 8.94
CA ASP A 212 2.48 -37.35 9.29
C ASP A 212 1.43 -37.85 8.28
N LYS A 213 0.50 -36.97 7.87
CA LYS A 213 -0.52 -37.32 6.87
C LYS A 213 0.11 -37.51 5.49
N ALA A 214 1.09 -36.68 5.14
CA ALA A 214 1.81 -36.82 3.88
C ALA A 214 2.54 -38.16 3.81
N GLN A 215 3.25 -38.58 4.86
CA GLN A 215 3.89 -39.89 4.93
C GLN A 215 2.88 -41.03 4.81
N TRP A 216 1.70 -40.91 5.44
CA TRP A 216 0.64 -41.90 5.29
C TRP A 216 0.16 -42.00 3.84
N ILE A 217 -0.04 -40.86 3.16
CA ILE A 217 -0.44 -40.82 1.75
C ILE A 217 0.64 -41.43 0.87
N MET A 218 1.92 -41.19 1.13
CA MET A 218 3.00 -41.82 0.38
C MET A 218 2.98 -43.36 0.52
N ARG A 219 2.59 -43.88 1.70
CA ARG A 219 2.43 -45.31 1.94
C ARG A 219 1.15 -45.88 1.33
N THR A 220 0.04 -45.14 1.31
CA THR A 220 -1.27 -45.63 0.83
C THR A 220 -1.62 -45.21 -0.59
N ALA A 221 -0.77 -44.41 -1.24
CA ALA A 221 -0.95 -43.91 -2.59
C ALA A 221 -1.12 -45.02 -3.63
N ASN A 222 -1.88 -44.68 -4.68
CA ASN A 222 -2.06 -45.52 -5.86
C ASN A 222 -0.72 -45.72 -6.62
N ILE A 223 -0.68 -46.72 -7.51
CA ILE A 223 0.52 -47.11 -8.26
C ILE A 223 1.09 -45.93 -9.06
N SER A 224 0.21 -45.13 -9.68
CA SER A 224 0.62 -43.95 -10.46
C SER A 224 1.30 -42.90 -9.59
N MET A 225 0.73 -42.55 -8.44
CA MET A 225 1.27 -41.57 -7.51
C MET A 225 2.56 -42.06 -6.85
N ARG A 226 2.66 -43.35 -6.54
CA ARG A 226 3.94 -43.94 -6.07
C ARG A 226 5.05 -43.83 -7.09
N ASN A 227 4.76 -44.04 -8.38
CA ASN A 227 5.76 -43.86 -9.43
C ASN A 227 6.22 -42.40 -9.53
N LYS A 228 5.29 -41.44 -9.39
CA LYS A 228 5.61 -40.00 -9.36
C LYS A 228 6.47 -39.63 -8.15
N ILE A 229 6.11 -40.15 -6.97
CA ILE A 229 6.88 -39.97 -5.73
C ILE A 229 8.28 -40.57 -5.89
N GLN A 230 8.40 -41.77 -6.46
CA GLN A 230 9.69 -42.41 -6.70
C GLN A 230 10.55 -41.57 -7.64
N GLN A 231 9.97 -41.03 -8.72
CA GLN A 231 10.67 -40.10 -9.60
C GLN A 231 11.16 -38.86 -8.84
N LEU A 232 10.35 -38.26 -7.96
CA LEU A 232 10.79 -37.11 -7.15
C LEU A 232 11.94 -37.46 -6.20
N ILE A 233 11.98 -38.69 -5.67
CA ILE A 233 13.07 -39.19 -4.82
C ILE A 233 14.32 -39.43 -5.65
N ASP A 234 14.20 -40.07 -6.81
CA ASP A 234 15.31 -40.36 -7.72
C ASP A 234 15.95 -39.06 -8.27
N LEU A 235 15.14 -38.01 -8.42
CA LEU A 235 15.57 -36.66 -8.80
C LEU A 235 16.14 -35.85 -7.64
N GLY A 236 16.15 -36.39 -6.42
CA GLY A 236 16.65 -35.70 -5.22
C GLY A 236 15.79 -34.53 -4.75
N LEU A 237 14.58 -34.34 -5.32
CA LEU A 237 13.65 -33.27 -4.96
C LEU A 237 12.86 -33.58 -3.68
N LEU A 238 12.79 -34.85 -3.31
CA LEU A 238 12.06 -35.31 -2.14
C LEU A 238 12.90 -36.33 -1.39
N SER A 239 13.16 -36.06 -0.11
CA SER A 239 13.80 -37.01 0.79
C SER A 239 12.76 -37.57 1.75
N VAL A 240 12.69 -38.90 1.83
CA VAL A 240 11.83 -39.59 2.79
C VAL A 240 12.72 -40.04 3.94
N ALA A 241 12.61 -39.34 5.07
CA ALA A 241 13.22 -39.74 6.34
C ALA A 241 12.27 -40.61 7.15
#